data_AF-A0A8S2Y8S8-F1
#
_entry.id   AF-A0A8S2Y8S8-F1
#
_cell.length_a   1.000
_cell.length_b   1.000
_cell.length_c   1.000
_cell.angle_alpha   90.00
_cell.angle_beta   90.00
_cell.angle_gamma   90.00
#
_symmetry.space_group_name_H-M   'P 1'
#
loop_
_entity.id
_entity.type
_entity.pdbx_description
1 polymer ?
#
loop_
_entity_poly.entity_id
_entity_poly.type
_entity_poly.pdbx_seq_one_letter_code
_entity_poly.pdbx_strand_id
1 'polypeptide(L)'
;LIQNTKDQIKAFSYIFTKYPKNEKETIHASLETINNTLSDQERSDTNFMDILRDMFEKTKKNACVLDPIKNDPSTILDDLADSTNINHPENVFQFFITEKSKSILDKQVTKYELSIKSATKRSKYSLVKYILDQLKFLNELLNQEPIEEI
;
A
#
# COMPACT_ATOMS: atom_id res chain seq x y z
N LEU A 1 -6.09 2.75 1.11
CA LEU A 1 -6.53 1.62 0.26
C LEU A 1 -7.44 2.18 -0.83
N ILE A 2 -7.25 1.75 -2.08
CA ILE A 2 -8.05 2.21 -3.23
C ILE A 2 -9.29 1.30 -3.30
N GLN A 3 -10.48 1.89 -3.18
CA GLN A 3 -11.74 1.16 -3.37
C GLN A 3 -12.05 1.05 -4.86
N ASN A 4 -12.66 -0.07 -5.25
CA ASN A 4 -13.13 -0.30 -6.62
C ASN A 4 -12.04 -0.07 -7.68
N THR A 5 -10.89 -0.71 -7.47
CA THR A 5 -9.67 -0.59 -8.28
C THR A 5 -9.97 -0.62 -9.77
N LYS A 6 -10.86 -1.50 -10.21
CA LYS A 6 -11.24 -1.69 -11.62
C LYS A 6 -11.77 -0.44 -12.31
N ASP A 7 -12.53 0.40 -11.61
CA ASP A 7 -13.09 1.63 -12.17
C ASP A 7 -12.06 2.77 -12.20
N GLN A 8 -11.05 2.71 -11.33
CA GLN A 8 -10.03 3.75 -11.17
C GLN A 8 -8.70 3.40 -11.86
N ILE A 9 -8.54 2.15 -12.31
CA ILE A 9 -7.27 1.61 -12.81
C ILE A 9 -6.72 2.37 -14.02
N LYS A 10 -7.61 2.97 -14.81
CA LYS A 10 -7.23 3.79 -15.97
C LYS A 10 -6.41 5.01 -15.57
N ALA A 11 -6.62 5.56 -14.38
CA ALA A 11 -5.89 6.70 -13.85
C ALA A 11 -4.52 6.33 -13.26
N PHE A 12 -4.17 5.04 -13.19
CA PHE A 12 -2.90 4.63 -12.59
C PHE A 12 -1.75 4.86 -13.56
N SER A 13 -0.62 5.34 -13.05
CA SER A 13 0.62 5.43 -13.80
C SER A 13 1.70 4.62 -13.08
N TYR A 14 2.39 3.76 -13.83
CA TYR A 14 3.41 2.89 -13.28
C TYR A 14 4.80 3.40 -13.67
N ILE A 15 5.51 3.97 -12.69
CA ILE A 15 6.84 4.55 -12.87
C ILE A 15 7.85 3.61 -12.24
N PHE A 16 8.73 3.04 -13.07
CA PHE A 16 9.75 2.11 -12.63
C PHE A 16 11.03 2.89 -12.31
N THR A 17 11.43 2.88 -11.05
CA THR A 17 12.67 3.54 -10.59
C THR A 17 13.76 2.52 -10.31
N LYS A 18 15.03 2.97 -10.35
CA LYS A 18 16.21 2.14 -10.02
C LYS A 18 16.44 0.95 -10.95
N TYR A 19 15.94 1.01 -12.19
CA TYR A 19 16.27 0.02 -13.22
C TYR A 19 17.59 0.38 -13.91
N PRO A 20 18.50 -0.60 -14.13
CA PRO A 20 19.65 -0.41 -15.01
C PRO A 20 19.21 0.06 -16.41
N LYS A 21 19.94 1.00 -17.03
CA LYS A 21 19.55 1.61 -18.33
C LYS A 21 19.30 0.58 -19.45
N ASN A 22 19.93 -0.57 -19.35
CA ASN A 22 19.88 -1.71 -20.26
C ASN A 22 18.70 -2.67 -20.01
N GLU A 23 17.86 -2.41 -19.00
CA GLU A 23 16.75 -3.28 -18.61
C GLU A 23 15.37 -2.65 -18.81
N LYS A 24 15.29 -1.43 -19.36
CA LYS A 24 14.00 -0.82 -19.71
C LYS A 24 13.15 -1.73 -20.61
N GLU A 25 13.80 -2.39 -21.55
CA GLU A 25 13.18 -3.31 -22.51
C GLU A 25 12.77 -4.65 -21.87
N THR A 26 13.31 -4.98 -20.69
CA THR A 26 13.04 -6.26 -20.01
C THR A 26 11.87 -6.17 -19.02
N ILE A 27 11.40 -4.96 -18.70
CA ILE A 27 10.29 -4.76 -17.74
C ILE A 27 9.03 -5.50 -18.20
N HIS A 28 8.66 -5.34 -19.47
CA HIS A 28 7.47 -6.01 -20.00
C HIS A 28 7.61 -7.55 -19.96
N ALA A 29 8.77 -8.08 -20.37
CA ALA A 29 9.07 -9.51 -20.29
C ALA A 29 9.09 -10.05 -18.85
N SER A 30 9.52 -9.23 -17.90
CA SER A 30 9.50 -9.57 -16.47
C SER A 30 8.07 -9.69 -15.95
N LEU A 31 7.18 -8.76 -16.35
CA LEU A 31 5.76 -8.82 -16.02
C LEU A 31 5.07 -10.03 -16.66
N GLU A 32 5.44 -10.37 -17.89
CA GLU A 32 4.97 -11.59 -18.55
C GLU A 32 5.37 -12.84 -17.76
N THR A 33 6.63 -12.91 -17.34
CA THR A 33 7.16 -14.02 -16.54
C THR A 33 6.39 -14.13 -15.23
N ILE A 34 6.22 -13.02 -14.50
CA ILE A 34 5.47 -12.99 -13.25
C ILE A 34 4.05 -13.53 -13.47
N ASN A 35 3.34 -13.04 -14.48
CA ASN A 35 1.97 -13.46 -14.81
C ASN A 35 1.87 -14.97 -15.11
N ASN A 36 2.93 -15.57 -15.66
CA ASN A 36 3.00 -17.00 -15.95
C ASN A 36 3.40 -17.84 -14.72
N THR A 37 4.13 -17.28 -13.76
CA THR A 37 4.61 -17.98 -12.55
C THR A 37 3.71 -17.84 -11.32
N LEU A 38 2.62 -17.06 -11.39
CA LEU A 38 1.72 -16.86 -10.26
C LEU A 38 1.10 -18.17 -9.74
N SER A 39 1.06 -18.30 -8.41
CA SER A 39 0.33 -19.35 -7.70
C SER A 39 -1.18 -19.18 -7.77
N ASP A 40 -1.94 -20.25 -7.53
CA ASP A 40 -3.41 -20.20 -7.50
C ASP A 40 -3.95 -19.24 -6.44
N GLN A 41 -3.23 -19.11 -5.31
CA GLN A 41 -3.59 -18.16 -4.27
C GLN A 41 -3.47 -16.72 -4.76
N GLU A 42 -2.37 -16.37 -5.44
CA GLU A 42 -2.19 -15.02 -6.00
C GLU A 42 -3.19 -14.72 -7.10
N ARG A 43 -3.50 -15.72 -7.95
CA ARG A 43 -4.52 -15.59 -9.00
C ARG A 43 -5.93 -15.37 -8.44
N SER A 44 -6.19 -15.81 -7.21
CA SER A 44 -7.49 -15.62 -6.56
C SER A 44 -7.73 -14.18 -6.09
N ASP A 45 -6.68 -13.36 -5.96
CA ASP A 45 -6.80 -11.95 -5.62
C ASP A 45 -7.12 -11.12 -6.87
N THR A 46 -8.42 -10.88 -7.07
CA THR A 46 -8.93 -10.11 -8.21
C THR A 46 -8.35 -8.70 -8.33
N ASN A 47 -8.10 -8.00 -7.21
CA ASN A 47 -7.58 -6.63 -7.24
C ASN A 47 -6.11 -6.63 -7.66
N PHE A 48 -5.34 -7.58 -7.14
CA PHE A 48 -3.96 -7.79 -7.55
C PHE A 48 -3.86 -8.11 -9.04
N MET A 49 -4.70 -9.04 -9.54
CA MET A 49 -4.72 -9.43 -10.94
C MET A 49 -5.13 -8.28 -11.87
N ASP A 50 -6.07 -7.44 -11.46
CA ASP A 50 -6.46 -6.26 -12.23
C ASP A 50 -5.27 -5.27 -12.37
N ILE A 51 -4.56 -4.98 -11.28
CA ILE A 51 -3.35 -4.13 -11.27
C ILE A 51 -2.26 -4.72 -12.15
N LEU A 52 -1.96 -6.01 -11.99
CA LEU A 52 -0.90 -6.65 -12.76
C LEU A 52 -1.21 -6.63 -14.26
N ARG A 53 -2.47 -6.87 -14.64
CA ARG A 53 -2.91 -6.82 -16.03
C ARG A 53 -2.82 -5.40 -16.61
N ASP A 54 -3.25 -4.38 -15.87
CA ASP A 54 -3.17 -3.00 -16.34
C ASP A 54 -1.69 -2.55 -16.51
N MET A 55 -0.82 -2.95 -15.58
CA MET A 55 0.63 -2.73 -15.69
C MET A 55 1.22 -3.43 -16.92
N PHE A 56 0.81 -4.68 -17.18
CA PHE A 56 1.22 -5.42 -18.37
C PHE A 56 0.79 -4.71 -19.66
N GLU A 57 -0.47 -4.27 -19.76
CA GLU A 57 -0.98 -3.54 -20.93
C GLU A 57 -0.25 -2.21 -21.15
N LYS A 58 -0.05 -1.41 -20.09
CA LYS A 58 0.61 -0.10 -20.19
C LYS A 58 2.09 -0.19 -20.56
N THR A 59 2.76 -1.30 -20.23
CA THR A 59 4.17 -1.51 -20.56
C THR A 59 4.43 -2.09 -21.96
N LYS A 60 3.39 -2.56 -22.69
CA LYS A 60 3.54 -3.16 -24.03
C LYS A 60 4.24 -2.27 -25.05
N LYS A 61 3.92 -0.96 -25.03
CA LYS A 61 4.52 0.00 -25.97
C LYS A 61 5.87 0.51 -25.47
N ASN A 62 5.92 0.90 -24.20
CA ASN A 62 7.13 1.37 -23.53
C ASN A 62 6.88 1.42 -22.03
N ALA A 63 7.80 0.91 -21.22
CA ALA A 63 7.74 1.12 -19.77
C ALA A 63 8.18 2.55 -19.42
N CYS A 64 7.48 3.21 -18.51
CA CYS A 64 7.90 4.50 -17.97
C CYS A 64 9.01 4.27 -16.93
N VAL A 65 10.25 4.63 -17.26
CA VAL A 65 11.42 4.43 -16.40
C VAL A 65 11.99 5.79 -16.01
N LEU A 66 12.22 5.98 -14.72
CA LEU A 66 12.78 7.20 -14.14
C LEU A 66 14.01 6.88 -13.29
N ASP A 67 15.15 7.48 -13.62
CA ASP A 67 16.27 7.63 -12.69
C ASP A 67 16.07 8.94 -11.91
N PRO A 68 15.68 8.88 -10.63
CA PRO A 68 15.34 10.07 -9.85
C PRO A 68 16.54 11.02 -9.63
N ILE A 69 17.77 10.58 -9.93
CA ILE A 69 18.98 11.40 -9.80
C ILE A 69 19.35 12.06 -11.13
N LYS A 70 19.10 11.39 -12.25
CA LYS A 70 19.63 11.80 -13.57
C LYS A 70 18.59 12.31 -14.55
N ASN A 71 17.33 11.94 -14.37
CA ASN A 71 16.26 12.37 -15.26
C ASN A 71 15.65 13.67 -14.79
N ASP A 72 15.26 14.50 -15.75
CA ASP A 72 14.47 15.70 -15.49
C ASP A 72 13.02 15.30 -15.16
N PRO A 73 12.51 15.65 -13.96
CA PRO A 73 11.15 15.30 -13.55
C PRO A 73 10.07 15.96 -14.42
N SER A 74 10.36 17.07 -15.09
CA SER A 74 9.38 17.82 -15.90
C SER A 74 8.66 16.93 -16.93
N THR A 75 9.44 16.12 -17.65
CA THR A 75 8.93 15.22 -18.69
C THR A 75 7.90 14.21 -18.19
N ILE A 76 8.04 13.72 -16.95
CA ILE A 76 7.09 12.77 -16.36
C ILE A 76 5.88 13.49 -15.78
N LEU A 77 6.08 14.68 -15.23
CA LEU A 77 4.98 15.50 -14.73
C LEU A 77 4.04 15.92 -15.86
N ASP A 78 4.57 16.25 -17.03
CA ASP A 78 3.78 16.55 -18.22
C ASP A 78 2.96 15.33 -18.67
N ASP A 79 3.60 14.15 -18.76
CA ASP A 79 2.91 12.89 -19.09
C ASP A 79 1.81 12.52 -18.07
N LEU A 80 2.01 12.84 -16.79
CA LEU A 80 1.02 12.63 -15.74
C LEU A 80 -0.12 13.65 -15.80
N ALA A 81 0.18 14.90 -16.15
CA ALA A 81 -0.83 15.97 -16.28
C ALA A 81 -1.84 15.66 -17.40
N ASP A 82 -1.40 15.01 -18.47
CA ASP A 82 -2.24 14.61 -19.60
C ASP A 82 -3.00 13.28 -19.36
N SER A 83 -2.74 12.62 -18.23
CA SER A 83 -3.35 11.34 -17.90
C SER A 83 -4.79 11.46 -17.37
N THR A 84 -5.51 10.33 -17.31
CA THR A 84 -6.89 10.33 -16.79
C THR A 84 -6.89 10.71 -15.31
N ASN A 85 -7.66 11.74 -14.96
CA ASN A 85 -7.74 12.25 -13.60
C ASN A 85 -8.73 11.47 -12.72
N ILE A 86 -8.46 11.45 -11.42
CA ILE A 86 -9.44 11.05 -10.40
C ILE A 86 -10.15 12.33 -9.93
N ASN A 87 -11.41 12.50 -10.31
CA ASN A 87 -12.17 13.74 -10.03
C ASN A 87 -12.42 13.97 -8.53
N HIS A 88 -12.56 12.90 -7.75
CA HIS A 88 -12.84 12.96 -6.30
C HIS A 88 -11.91 12.01 -5.54
N PRO A 89 -10.65 12.41 -5.29
CA PRO A 89 -9.64 11.57 -4.63
C PRO A 89 -10.09 11.05 -3.26
N GLU A 90 -10.85 11.85 -2.50
CA GLU A 90 -11.39 11.52 -1.18
C GLU A 90 -12.33 10.31 -1.19
N ASN A 91 -12.98 10.04 -2.33
CA ASN A 91 -13.88 8.91 -2.49
C ASN A 91 -13.15 7.64 -2.92
N VAL A 92 -11.92 7.78 -3.43
CA VAL A 92 -11.10 6.68 -3.96
C VAL A 92 -10.07 6.23 -2.94
N PHE A 93 -9.35 7.18 -2.33
CA PHE A 93 -8.33 6.93 -1.34
C PHE A 93 -8.94 6.95 0.05
N GLN A 94 -9.11 5.76 0.64
CA GLN A 94 -9.51 5.66 2.03
C GLN A 94 -8.31 5.43 2.94
N PHE A 95 -8.37 6.01 4.13
CA PHE A 95 -7.46 5.68 5.22
C PHE A 95 -7.43 4.17 5.45
N PHE A 96 -6.26 3.65 5.84
CA PHE A 96 -6.05 2.23 6.10
C PHE A 96 -6.96 1.69 7.22
N ILE A 97 -7.48 2.59 8.07
CA ILE A 97 -8.40 2.28 9.16
C ILE A 97 -9.83 2.35 8.62
N THR A 98 -10.36 1.20 8.18
CA THR A 98 -11.80 1.04 7.92
C THR A 98 -12.57 0.98 9.25
N GLU A 99 -13.89 1.21 9.24
CA GLU A 99 -14.75 1.00 10.42
C GLU A 99 -14.62 -0.43 10.99
N LYS A 100 -14.41 -1.43 10.13
CA LYS A 100 -14.12 -2.80 10.56
C LYS A 100 -12.77 -2.91 11.28
N SER A 101 -11.74 -2.27 10.74
CA SER A 101 -10.40 -2.20 11.36
C SER A 101 -10.47 -1.52 12.73
N LYS A 102 -11.22 -0.41 12.82
CA LYS A 102 -11.49 0.31 14.07
C LYS A 102 -12.20 -0.57 15.10
N SER A 103 -13.26 -1.28 14.68
CA SER A 103 -13.97 -2.23 15.55
C SER A 103 -13.07 -3.37 16.07
N ILE A 104 -12.13 -3.85 15.25
CA ILE A 104 -11.14 -4.86 15.69
C ILE A 104 -10.16 -4.26 16.71
N LEU A 105 -9.67 -3.04 16.46
CA LEU A 105 -8.82 -2.32 17.41
C LEU A 105 -9.54 -2.11 18.75
N ASP A 106 -10.79 -1.67 18.73
CA ASP A 106 -11.60 -1.47 19.95
C ASP A 106 -11.75 -2.77 20.76
N LYS A 107 -12.01 -3.89 20.07
CA LYS A 107 -12.07 -5.22 20.72
C LYS A 107 -10.73 -5.61 21.34
N GLN A 108 -9.64 -5.34 20.64
CA GLN A 108 -8.29 -5.66 21.12
C GLN A 108 -7.91 -4.80 22.34
N VAL A 109 -8.21 -3.50 22.32
CA VAL A 109 -8.01 -2.58 23.44
C VAL A 109 -8.83 -3.02 24.65
N THR A 110 -10.11 -3.37 24.45
CA THR A 110 -10.98 -3.89 25.52
C THR A 110 -10.41 -5.18 26.13
N LYS A 111 -9.89 -6.10 25.29
CA LYS A 111 -9.24 -7.33 25.77
C LYS A 111 -8.00 -7.03 26.59
N TYR A 112 -7.19 -6.05 26.19
CA TYR A 112 -6.02 -5.61 26.96
C TYR A 112 -6.41 -5.01 28.30
N GLU A 113 -7.45 -4.17 28.35
CA GLU A 113 -7.94 -3.59 29.61
C GLU A 113 -8.36 -4.69 30.60
N LEU A 114 -9.15 -5.67 30.15
CA LEU A 114 -9.56 -6.81 30.96
C LEU A 114 -8.37 -7.66 31.42
N SER A 115 -7.39 -7.86 30.53
CA SER A 115 -6.17 -8.62 30.82
C SER A 115 -5.31 -7.93 31.87
N ILE A 116 -5.15 -6.61 31.77
CA ILE A 116 -4.44 -5.80 32.77
C ILE A 116 -5.17 -5.89 34.13
N LYS A 117 -6.48 -5.63 34.17
CA LYS A 117 -7.28 -5.72 35.41
C LYS A 117 -7.14 -7.09 36.08
N SER A 118 -7.21 -8.17 35.30
CA SER A 118 -7.07 -9.54 35.79
C SER A 118 -5.64 -9.85 36.28
N ALA A 119 -4.62 -9.45 35.52
CA ALA A 119 -3.21 -9.68 35.85
C ALA A 119 -2.78 -8.90 37.10
N THR A 120 -3.24 -7.66 37.25
CA THR A 120 -3.00 -6.83 38.45
C THR A 120 -3.61 -7.48 39.69
N LYS A 121 -4.85 -7.98 39.61
CA LYS A 121 -5.48 -8.72 40.72
C LYS A 121 -4.71 -9.98 41.14
N ARG A 122 -3.96 -10.58 40.22
CA ARG A 122 -3.15 -11.79 40.44
C ARG A 122 -1.67 -11.48 40.69
N SER A 123 -1.32 -10.21 40.92
CA SER A 123 0.07 -9.73 41.10
C SER A 123 1.04 -10.14 39.98
N LYS A 124 0.53 -10.35 38.74
CA LYS A 124 1.33 -10.72 37.56
C LYS A 124 1.88 -9.46 36.87
N TYR A 125 2.75 -8.73 37.55
CA TYR A 125 3.22 -7.42 37.09
C TYR A 125 4.06 -7.48 35.80
N SER A 126 4.76 -8.58 35.54
CA SER A 126 5.50 -8.78 34.28
C SER A 126 4.56 -8.79 33.06
N LEU A 127 3.40 -9.43 33.18
CA LEU A 127 2.38 -9.47 32.15
C LEU A 127 1.70 -8.10 31.97
N VAL A 128 1.45 -7.38 33.07
CA VAL A 128 0.92 -6.01 33.02
C VAL A 128 1.90 -5.10 32.26
N LYS A 129 3.18 -5.14 32.61
CA LYS A 129 4.23 -4.36 31.92
C LYS A 129 4.27 -4.67 30.43
N TYR A 130 4.27 -5.96 30.07
CA TYR A 130 4.28 -6.38 28.66
C TYR A 130 3.10 -5.78 27.87
N ILE A 131 1.87 -5.85 28.41
CA ILE A 131 0.68 -5.32 27.72
C ILE A 131 0.75 -3.79 27.61
N LEU A 132 1.23 -3.10 28.65
CA LEU A 132 1.41 -1.65 28.62
C LEU A 132 2.48 -1.21 27.60
N ASP A 133 3.59 -1.95 27.50
CA ASP A 133 4.63 -1.71 26.49
C ASP A 133 4.05 -1.86 25.07
N GLN A 134 3.20 -2.86 24.83
CA GLN A 134 2.50 -3.03 23.54
C GLN A 134 1.53 -1.88 23.24
N LEU A 135 0.77 -1.42 24.23
CA LEU A 135 -0.14 -0.27 24.07
C LEU A 135 0.64 1.02 23.78
N LYS A 136 1.78 1.23 24.46
CA LYS A 136 2.66 2.37 24.22
C LYS A 136 3.19 2.35 22.78
N PHE A 137 3.70 1.21 22.33
CA PHE A 137 4.19 1.05 20.95
C PHE A 137 3.08 1.33 19.91
N LEU A 138 1.88 0.80 20.13
CA LEU A 138 0.73 1.07 19.25
C LEU A 138 0.38 2.57 19.22
N ASN A 139 0.38 3.23 20.37
CA ASN A 139 0.10 4.66 20.45
C ASN A 139 1.19 5.50 19.76
N GLU A 140 2.46 5.11 19.88
CA GLU A 140 3.55 5.75 19.15
C GLU A 140 3.38 5.59 17.64
N LEU A 141 3.02 4.39 17.16
CA LEU A 141 2.77 4.12 15.75
C LEU A 141 1.58 4.94 15.19
N LEU A 142 0.49 5.06 15.96
CA LEU A 142 -0.70 5.80 15.55
C LEU A 142 -0.53 7.32 15.57
N ASN A 143 0.39 7.83 16.40
CA ASN A 143 0.71 9.26 16.48
C ASN A 143 1.92 9.66 15.63
N GLN A 144 2.44 8.77 14.78
CA GLN A 144 3.38 9.20 13.76
C GLN A 144 2.65 10.14 12.81
N GLU A 145 3.07 11.41 12.77
CA GLU A 145 2.56 12.35 11.79
C GLU A 145 2.74 11.75 10.39
N PRO A 146 1.73 11.83 9.51
CA PRO A 146 1.93 11.50 8.11
C PRO A 146 3.08 12.38 7.62
N ILE A 147 4.05 11.76 6.92
CA ILE A 147 5.16 12.48 6.31
C ILE A 147 4.57 13.67 5.54
N GLU A 148 4.83 14.89 6.02
CA GLU A 148 4.38 16.10 5.36
C GLU A 148 4.91 16.10 3.92
N GLU A 149 4.00 16.27 2.97
CA GLU A 149 4.31 16.40 1.55
C GLU A 149 5.25 17.60 1.36
N ILE A 150 6.38 17.37 0.68
CA ILE A 150 7.31 18.40 0.19
C ILE A 150 6.78 18.93 -1.15
#